data_AF-A0AAW8RQH7-F1
#
_entry.id   AF-A0AAW8RQH7-F1
#
_cell.length_a   1.000
_cell.length_b   1.000
_cell.length_c   1.000
_cell.angle_alpha   90.00
_cell.angle_beta   90.00
_cell.angle_gamma   90.00
#
_symmetry.space_group_name_H-M   'P 1'
#
loop_
_entity.id
_entity.type
_entity.pdbx_description
1 polymer ?
#
loop_
_entity_poly.entity_id
_entity_poly.type
_entity_poly.pdbx_seq_one_letter_code
_entity_poly.pdbx_strand_id
1 'polypeptide(L)'
;MIKKEVITMQSEAWFSEDRQSRYVLRKQWYEGVNEDKTGKLAVVITIRPTSTSAFVEDLTSMLIEKNIRQLGFTGFIAVNLFSSIHAENKATFLKGSDENTLEVISTVLKEKRISQIIFACGSIIETNSLAMEQAKKIFNLLSSKQKKMCKLLISSKSATSKPSHPLNVNVRKEWILGDIDGLFQVD
;
A
#
# COMPACT_ATOMS: atom_id res chain seq x y z
N MET A 1 -38.30 -11.88 0.49
CA MET A 1 -37.59 -11.94 1.80
C MET A 1 -36.43 -10.96 1.73
N ILE A 2 -36.26 -10.08 2.72
CA ILE A 2 -35.21 -9.05 2.74
C ILE A 2 -34.20 -9.43 3.84
N LYS A 3 -32.91 -9.52 3.48
CA LYS A 3 -31.82 -9.72 4.44
C LYS A 3 -31.16 -8.37 4.72
N LYS A 4 -31.06 -8.00 6.00
CA LYS A 4 -30.29 -6.83 6.44
C LYS A 4 -28.83 -7.23 6.60
N GLU A 5 -27.93 -6.46 6.01
CA GLU A 5 -26.48 -6.58 6.23
C GLU A 5 -25.96 -5.28 6.85
N VAL A 6 -25.13 -5.41 7.88
CA VAL A 6 -24.51 -4.27 8.57
C VAL A 6 -23.02 -4.49 8.55
N ILE A 7 -22.30 -3.52 7.99
CA ILE A 7 -20.85 -3.47 7.99
C ILE A 7 -20.45 -2.16 8.66
N THR A 8 -19.52 -2.24 9.60
CA THR A 8 -18.86 -1.04 10.11
C THR A 8 -17.50 -0.91 9.46
N MET A 9 -17.18 0.30 9.01
CA MET A 9 -15.89 0.63 8.43
C MET A 9 -15.23 1.74 9.26
N GLN A 10 -13.96 1.55 9.59
CA GLN A 10 -13.13 2.57 10.22
C GLN A 10 -12.07 3.01 9.20
N SER A 11 -11.90 4.32 9.07
CA SER A 11 -10.83 4.89 8.25
C SER A 11 -10.06 5.94 9.02
N GLU A 12 -8.75 5.94 8.82
CA GLU A 12 -7.79 6.77 9.50
C GLU A 12 -6.73 7.23 8.50
N ALA A 13 -6.25 8.47 8.64
CA ALA A 13 -5.15 8.97 7.84
C ALA A 13 -4.21 9.82 8.69
N TRP A 14 -2.90 9.64 8.49
CA TRP A 14 -1.86 10.36 9.23
C TRP A 14 -1.19 11.36 8.30
N PHE A 15 -1.17 12.63 8.70
CA PHE A 15 -0.60 13.73 7.94
C PHE A 15 0.48 14.43 8.74
N SER A 16 1.38 15.14 8.04
CA SER A 16 2.16 16.21 8.66
C SER A 16 1.24 17.35 9.12
N GLU A 17 1.69 18.17 10.08
CA GLU A 17 0.89 19.29 10.60
C GLU A 17 0.51 20.29 9.49
N ASP A 18 1.42 20.55 8.56
CA ASP A 18 1.22 21.41 7.38
C ASP A 18 0.41 20.73 6.24
N ARG A 19 0.06 19.45 6.42
CA ARG A 19 -0.66 18.58 5.48
C ARG A 19 0.00 18.42 4.10
N GLN A 20 1.30 18.70 3.99
CA GLN A 20 2.07 18.49 2.76
C GLN A 20 2.48 17.02 2.56
N SER A 21 2.48 16.24 3.64
CA SER A 21 2.77 14.81 3.65
C SER A 21 1.58 14.00 4.18
N ARG A 22 1.27 12.87 3.55
CA ARG A 22 0.38 11.84 4.08
C ARG A 22 1.13 10.53 4.23
N TYR A 23 1.30 10.09 5.46
CA TYR A 23 2.09 8.91 5.78
C TYR A 23 1.28 7.62 5.71
N VAL A 24 0.01 7.67 6.16
CA VAL A 24 -0.86 6.50 6.29
C VAL A 24 -2.24 6.80 5.75
N LEU A 25 -2.81 5.83 5.04
CA LEU A 25 -4.25 5.66 4.90
C LEU A 25 -4.60 4.25 5.37
N ARG A 26 -5.30 4.13 6.49
CA ARG A 26 -5.80 2.87 7.04
C ARG A 26 -7.28 2.76 6.78
N LYS A 27 -7.71 1.56 6.39
CA LYS A 27 -9.11 1.16 6.39
C LYS A 27 -9.27 -0.25 6.93
N GLN A 28 -10.28 -0.45 7.75
CA GLN A 28 -10.66 -1.76 8.25
C GLN A 28 -12.17 -1.88 8.33
N TRP A 29 -12.68 -3.08 8.15
CA TRP A 29 -14.10 -3.37 8.15
C TRP A 29 -14.41 -4.66 8.89
N TYR A 30 -15.61 -4.72 9.46
CA TYR A 30 -16.11 -5.89 10.17
C TYR A 30 -17.64 -5.95 10.09
N GLU A 31 -18.17 -7.16 10.22
CA GLU A 31 -19.61 -7.40 10.24
C GLU A 31 -20.24 -6.97 11.56
N GLY A 32 -21.42 -6.36 11.48
CA GLY A 32 -22.12 -5.81 12.64
C GLY A 32 -21.56 -4.47 13.10
N VAL A 33 -21.88 -4.13 14.36
CA VAL A 33 -21.52 -2.85 14.99
C VAL A 33 -20.33 -2.96 15.95
N ASN A 34 -19.96 -4.18 16.34
CA ASN A 34 -18.89 -4.44 17.29
C ASN A 34 -17.58 -4.70 16.56
N GLU A 35 -16.52 -4.02 16.97
CA GLU A 35 -15.21 -4.15 16.34
C GLU A 35 -14.64 -5.57 16.47
N ASP A 36 -14.29 -6.16 15.33
CA ASP A 36 -13.51 -7.40 15.25
C ASP A 36 -12.03 -7.08 15.01
N LYS A 37 -11.21 -7.35 16.02
CA LYS A 37 -9.75 -7.16 15.99
C LYS A 37 -8.97 -8.43 15.61
N THR A 38 -9.65 -9.53 15.29
CA THR A 38 -9.00 -10.79 14.93
C THR A 38 -8.63 -10.88 13.45
N GLY A 39 -9.33 -10.13 12.60
CA GLY A 39 -9.11 -10.16 11.16
C GLY A 39 -7.73 -9.64 10.75
N LYS A 40 -7.19 -10.21 9.66
CA LYS A 40 -5.85 -9.92 9.15
C LYS A 40 -5.82 -8.64 8.33
N LEU A 41 -4.71 -7.92 8.41
CA LEU A 41 -4.45 -6.71 7.64
C LEU A 41 -3.34 -6.93 6.62
N ALA A 42 -3.43 -6.20 5.50
CA ALA A 42 -2.34 -6.06 4.54
C ALA A 42 -1.73 -4.66 4.61
N VAL A 43 -0.41 -4.55 4.57
CA VAL A 43 0.25 -3.28 4.26
C VAL A 43 0.42 -3.20 2.75
N VAL A 44 0.05 -2.07 2.15
CA VAL A 44 0.19 -1.82 0.71
C VAL A 44 1.10 -0.62 0.52
N ILE A 45 2.26 -0.83 -0.09
CA ILE A 45 3.22 0.22 -0.40
C ILE A 45 2.97 0.68 -1.83
N THR A 46 2.56 1.94 -2.01
CA THR A 46 2.38 2.57 -3.32
C THR A 46 3.37 3.71 -3.53
N ILE A 47 3.26 4.46 -4.63
CA ILE A 47 4.28 5.45 -5.01
C ILE A 47 4.21 6.69 -4.09
N ARG A 48 3.03 7.30 -4.02
CA ARG A 48 2.76 8.57 -3.34
C ARG A 48 1.30 8.64 -2.92
N PRO A 49 0.97 9.43 -1.90
CA PRO A 49 -0.42 9.73 -1.58
C PRO A 49 -1.02 10.81 -2.49
N THR A 50 -2.33 10.94 -2.38
CA THR A 50 -3.10 12.12 -2.79
C THR A 50 -3.44 12.97 -1.56
N SER A 51 -4.01 14.16 -1.77
CA SER A 51 -4.48 15.05 -0.71
C SER A 51 -5.80 14.62 -0.06
N THR A 52 -6.36 13.45 -0.43
CA THR A 52 -7.66 13.03 0.08
C THR A 52 -7.61 12.75 1.58
N SER A 53 -8.67 13.16 2.29
CA SER A 53 -8.87 12.85 3.70
C SER A 53 -9.16 11.35 3.89
N ALA A 54 -9.20 10.88 5.15
CA ALA A 54 -9.60 9.50 5.46
C ALA A 54 -11.02 9.15 4.94
N PHE A 55 -11.89 10.15 4.77
CA PHE A 55 -13.26 9.94 4.30
C PHE A 55 -13.38 9.84 2.78
N VAL A 56 -12.46 10.47 2.03
CA VAL A 56 -12.56 10.58 0.57
C VAL A 56 -11.64 9.56 -0.11
N GLU A 57 -12.23 8.76 -0.98
CA GLU A 57 -11.50 7.76 -1.75
C GLU A 57 -11.09 8.29 -3.12
N ASP A 58 -9.80 8.16 -3.44
CA ASP A 58 -9.36 8.21 -4.84
C ASP A 58 -9.47 6.82 -5.48
N LEU A 59 -9.37 6.77 -6.81
CA LEU A 59 -9.48 5.51 -7.56
C LEU A 59 -8.44 4.46 -7.13
N THR A 60 -7.23 4.88 -6.75
CA THR A 60 -6.20 3.95 -6.28
C THR A 60 -6.65 3.29 -4.98
N SER A 61 -7.13 4.06 -4.01
CA SER A 61 -7.62 3.57 -2.72
C SER A 61 -8.83 2.65 -2.85
N MET A 62 -9.77 2.96 -3.75
CA MET A 62 -10.91 2.09 -4.08
C MET A 62 -10.45 0.73 -4.63
N LEU A 63 -9.46 0.75 -5.52
CA LEU A 63 -8.92 -0.46 -6.14
C LEU A 63 -8.13 -1.30 -5.15
N ILE A 64 -7.36 -0.67 -4.25
CA ILE A 64 -6.70 -1.35 -3.13
C ILE A 64 -7.74 -2.03 -2.27
N GLU A 65 -8.74 -1.29 -1.78
CA GLU A 65 -9.78 -1.82 -0.90
C GLU A 65 -10.46 -3.06 -1.51
N LYS A 66 -10.94 -2.92 -2.74
CA LYS A 66 -11.61 -4.00 -3.46
C LYS A 66 -10.75 -5.27 -3.52
N ASN A 67 -9.49 -5.15 -3.94
CA ASN A 67 -8.63 -6.32 -4.13
C ASN A 67 -8.14 -6.92 -2.80
N ILE A 68 -7.91 -6.08 -1.78
CA ILE A 68 -7.61 -6.55 -0.43
C ILE A 68 -8.77 -7.35 0.16
N ARG A 69 -10.02 -6.92 -0.07
CA ARG A 69 -11.22 -7.71 0.27
C ARG A 69 -11.24 -9.06 -0.44
N GLN A 70 -10.96 -9.08 -1.75
CA GLN A 70 -10.93 -10.32 -2.54
C GLN A 70 -9.85 -11.29 -2.06
N LEU A 71 -8.72 -10.78 -1.55
CA LEU A 71 -7.66 -11.58 -0.94
C LEU A 71 -7.99 -12.07 0.48
N GLY A 72 -9.16 -11.72 1.03
CA GLY A 72 -9.66 -12.21 2.32
C GLY A 72 -9.16 -11.45 3.55
N PHE A 73 -8.58 -10.27 3.37
CA PHE A 73 -8.21 -9.40 4.49
C PHE A 73 -9.42 -8.60 4.99
N THR A 74 -9.38 -8.18 6.25
CA THR A 74 -10.41 -7.32 6.86
C THR A 74 -10.01 -5.85 6.93
N GLY A 75 -8.93 -5.49 6.24
CA GLY A 75 -8.45 -4.12 6.15
C GLY A 75 -7.08 -4.02 5.50
N PHE A 76 -6.67 -2.79 5.22
CA PHE A 76 -5.33 -2.47 4.77
C PHE A 76 -4.80 -1.20 5.43
N ILE A 77 -3.47 -1.08 5.36
CA ILE A 77 -2.74 0.13 5.71
C ILE A 77 -1.90 0.50 4.48
N ALA A 78 -2.30 1.54 3.77
CA ALA A 78 -1.55 2.07 2.64
C ALA A 78 -0.50 3.05 3.14
N VAL A 79 0.75 2.78 2.75
CA VAL A 79 1.90 3.66 2.92
C VAL A 79 2.54 3.90 1.56
N ASN A 80 3.51 4.82 1.47
CA ASN A 80 4.04 5.26 0.19
C ASN A 80 5.56 5.27 0.18
N LEU A 81 6.16 5.14 -1.00
CA LEU A 81 7.60 5.40 -1.17
C LEU A 81 7.91 6.85 -0.75
N PHE A 82 7.09 7.78 -1.23
CA PHE A 82 7.19 9.21 -0.96
C PHE A 82 5.95 9.66 -0.18
N SER A 83 6.13 10.29 0.99
CA SER A 83 5.03 10.80 1.83
C SER A 83 4.41 12.09 1.27
N SER A 84 5.14 12.86 0.47
CA SER A 84 4.66 14.12 -0.08
C SER A 84 3.52 13.91 -1.07
N ILE A 85 2.43 14.69 -0.94
CA ILE A 85 1.32 14.69 -1.89
C ILE A 85 1.70 15.31 -3.25
N HIS A 86 2.83 16.03 -3.31
CA HIS A 86 3.35 16.73 -4.48
C HIS A 86 4.48 15.99 -5.21
N ALA A 87 4.81 14.77 -4.76
CA ALA A 87 5.84 13.92 -5.33
C ALA A 87 5.40 13.33 -6.68
N GLU A 88 5.34 14.10 -7.77
CA GLU A 88 4.77 13.64 -9.05
C GLU A 88 5.79 13.20 -10.09
N ASN A 89 7.05 13.63 -9.94
CA ASN A 89 8.12 13.37 -10.91
C ASN A 89 9.51 13.31 -10.21
N LYS A 90 10.54 12.98 -11.00
CA LYS A 90 11.92 12.81 -10.50
C LYS A 90 12.45 14.02 -9.72
N ALA A 91 12.14 15.24 -10.15
CA ALA A 91 12.61 16.45 -9.46
C ALA A 91 11.95 16.59 -8.08
N THR A 92 10.64 16.31 -7.99
CA THR A 92 9.90 16.35 -6.73
C THR A 92 10.19 15.17 -5.80
N PHE A 93 10.58 14.01 -6.33
CA PHE A 93 10.90 12.81 -5.53
C PHE A 93 12.10 12.99 -4.60
N LEU A 94 13.07 13.82 -4.97
CA LEU A 94 14.21 14.14 -4.10
C LEU A 94 13.78 14.72 -2.75
N LYS A 95 12.63 15.39 -2.72
CA LYS A 95 12.02 15.97 -1.51
C LYS A 95 10.69 15.28 -1.17
N GLY A 96 10.46 14.11 -1.76
CA GLY A 96 9.19 13.40 -1.69
C GLY A 96 9.02 12.62 -0.38
N SER A 97 10.10 12.42 0.36
CA SER A 97 10.11 11.85 1.71
C SER A 97 10.76 12.83 2.67
N ASP A 98 10.35 12.72 3.93
CA ASP A 98 10.87 13.46 5.07
C ASP A 98 11.40 12.49 6.14
N GLU A 99 11.89 13.04 7.25
CA GLU A 99 12.42 12.28 8.39
C GLU A 99 11.38 11.30 9.00
N ASN A 100 10.10 11.66 8.96
CA ASN A 100 9.02 10.86 9.54
C ASN A 100 8.61 9.67 8.67
N THR A 101 8.91 9.70 7.38
CA THR A 101 8.40 8.71 6.40
C THR A 101 8.76 7.27 6.80
N LEU A 102 10.02 7.01 7.12
CA LEU A 102 10.49 5.66 7.47
C LEU A 102 10.10 5.27 8.91
N GLU A 103 10.04 6.25 9.82
CA GLU A 103 9.62 6.03 11.21
C GLU A 103 8.13 5.61 11.28
N VAL A 104 7.27 6.29 10.54
CA VAL A 104 5.84 5.96 10.47
C VAL A 104 5.62 4.57 9.88
N ILE A 105 6.32 4.25 8.78
CA ILE A 105 6.26 2.91 8.17
C ILE A 105 6.69 1.85 9.20
N SER A 106 7.79 2.09 9.92
CA SER A 106 8.28 1.18 10.96
C SER A 106 7.28 1.03 12.11
N THR A 107 6.56 2.08 12.46
CA THR A 107 5.53 2.08 13.51
C THR A 107 4.31 1.25 13.09
N VAL A 108 3.79 1.47 11.88
CA VAL A 108 2.70 0.67 11.30
C VAL A 108 3.04 -0.83 11.30
N LEU A 109 4.26 -1.16 10.86
CA LEU A 109 4.72 -2.54 10.69
C LEU A 109 4.86 -3.33 12.01
N LYS A 110 4.76 -2.68 13.18
CA LYS A 110 4.72 -3.35 14.50
C LYS A 110 3.36 -4.01 14.78
N GLU A 111 2.32 -3.68 14.03
CA GLU A 111 0.99 -4.23 14.27
C GLU A 111 0.94 -5.74 13.96
N LYS A 112 0.59 -6.53 14.99
CA LYS A 112 0.57 -8.01 14.93
C LYS A 112 -0.42 -8.59 13.93
N ARG A 113 -1.47 -7.83 13.57
CA ARG A 113 -2.51 -8.25 12.61
C ARG A 113 -2.03 -8.22 11.16
N ILE A 114 -0.90 -7.56 10.88
CA ILE A 114 -0.33 -7.52 9.53
C ILE A 114 0.18 -8.93 9.18
N SER A 115 -0.40 -9.53 8.15
CA SER A 115 0.03 -10.85 7.66
C SER A 115 0.56 -10.82 6.23
N GLN A 116 0.52 -9.67 5.55
CA GLN A 116 1.07 -9.49 4.20
C GLN A 116 1.57 -8.05 4.02
N ILE A 117 2.67 -7.89 3.31
CA ILE A 117 3.20 -6.60 2.84
C ILE A 117 3.26 -6.66 1.31
N ILE A 118 2.61 -5.75 0.62
CA ILE A 118 2.47 -5.76 -0.83
C ILE A 118 3.13 -4.52 -1.41
N PHE A 119 4.17 -4.70 -2.20
CA PHE A 119 4.77 -3.64 -3.01
C PHE A 119 3.95 -3.49 -4.30
N ALA A 120 3.24 -2.38 -4.43
CA ALA A 120 2.32 -2.08 -5.53
C ALA A 120 2.72 -0.77 -6.24
N CYS A 121 4.02 -0.59 -6.43
CA CYS A 121 4.61 0.64 -6.94
C CYS A 121 4.55 0.75 -8.48
N GLY A 122 4.25 -0.33 -9.20
CA GLY A 122 4.31 -0.36 -10.67
C GLY A 122 5.72 -0.19 -11.23
N SER A 123 5.80 0.03 -12.55
CA SER A 123 7.06 0.13 -13.30
C SER A 123 7.92 1.35 -12.96
N ILE A 124 7.47 2.23 -12.05
CA ILE A 124 8.28 3.37 -11.63
C ILE A 124 9.56 2.93 -10.91
N ILE A 125 9.52 1.79 -10.22
CA ILE A 125 10.68 1.24 -9.52
C ILE A 125 11.70 0.68 -10.52
N GLU A 126 11.30 0.31 -11.73
CA GLU A 126 12.21 -0.13 -12.80
C GLU A 126 12.82 1.08 -13.53
N THR A 127 12.08 2.18 -13.64
CA THR A 127 12.44 3.32 -14.51
C THR A 127 12.98 4.53 -13.76
N ASN A 128 12.86 4.59 -12.43
CA ASN A 128 13.30 5.71 -11.61
C ASN A 128 14.17 5.23 -10.44
N SER A 129 15.45 5.60 -10.48
CA SER A 129 16.44 5.21 -9.47
C SER A 129 16.08 5.65 -8.05
N LEU A 130 15.44 6.83 -7.88
CA LEU A 130 15.03 7.31 -6.56
C LEU A 130 13.88 6.47 -5.99
N ALA A 131 12.92 6.08 -6.83
CA ALA A 131 11.82 5.21 -6.42
C ALA A 131 12.35 3.82 -6.05
N MET A 132 13.30 3.28 -6.83
CA MET A 132 13.97 2.01 -6.51
C MET A 132 14.75 2.08 -5.20
N GLU A 133 15.55 3.13 -5.00
CA GLU A 133 16.31 3.33 -3.77
C GLU A 133 15.39 3.41 -2.55
N GLN A 134 14.27 4.13 -2.68
CA GLN A 134 13.29 4.25 -1.60
C GLN A 134 12.56 2.93 -1.31
N ALA A 135 12.22 2.16 -2.35
CA ALA A 135 11.67 0.82 -2.17
C ALA A 135 12.66 -0.12 -1.46
N LYS A 136 13.95 -0.07 -1.83
CA LYS A 136 15.04 -0.80 -1.17
C LYS A 136 15.21 -0.38 0.29
N LYS A 137 15.18 0.93 0.58
CA LYS A 137 15.22 1.45 1.95
C LYS A 137 14.09 0.87 2.80
N ILE A 138 12.85 0.93 2.31
CA ILE A 138 11.69 0.37 3.02
C ILE A 138 11.83 -1.15 3.20
N PHE A 139 12.22 -1.89 2.17
CA PHE A 139 12.41 -3.35 2.28
C PHE A 139 13.52 -3.71 3.28
N ASN A 140 14.59 -2.93 3.35
CA ASN A 140 15.70 -3.17 4.27
C ASN A 140 15.37 -2.90 5.74
N LEU A 141 14.37 -2.05 6.03
CA LEU A 141 13.85 -1.85 7.38
C LEU A 141 13.10 -3.08 7.93
N LEU A 142 12.65 -3.97 7.05
CA LEU A 142 11.85 -5.12 7.43
C LEU A 142 12.70 -6.19 8.13
N SER A 143 12.15 -6.74 9.22
CA SER A 143 12.71 -7.95 9.84
C SER A 143 12.65 -9.15 8.89
N SER A 144 13.46 -10.19 9.16
CA SER A 144 13.45 -11.43 8.37
C SER A 144 12.06 -12.08 8.28
N LYS A 145 11.23 -11.94 9.32
CA LYS A 145 9.84 -12.43 9.32
C LYS A 145 8.97 -11.60 8.37
N GLN A 146 9.08 -10.28 8.41
CA GLN A 146 8.32 -9.38 7.55
C GLN A 146 8.72 -9.52 6.08
N LYS A 147 10.01 -9.71 5.78
CA LYS A 147 10.49 -9.97 4.41
C LYS A 147 9.82 -11.20 3.79
N LYS A 148 9.59 -12.26 4.57
CA LYS A 148 8.84 -13.46 4.10
C LYS A 148 7.36 -13.18 3.82
N MET A 149 6.80 -12.14 4.42
CA MET A 149 5.44 -11.67 4.17
C MET A 149 5.37 -10.69 2.99
N CYS A 150 6.50 -10.35 2.35
CA CYS A 150 6.50 -9.45 1.21
C CYS A 150 6.04 -10.16 -0.06
N LYS A 151 5.25 -9.44 -0.86
CA LYS A 151 4.88 -9.81 -2.22
C LYS A 151 4.95 -8.59 -3.12
N LEU A 152 5.13 -8.85 -4.40
CA LEU A 152 5.07 -7.84 -5.45
C LEU A 152 3.72 -7.95 -6.17
N LEU A 153 3.02 -6.84 -6.35
CA LEU A 153 1.85 -6.83 -7.25
C LEU A 153 2.36 -6.94 -8.69
N ILE A 154 1.90 -7.98 -9.40
CA ILE A 154 2.32 -8.25 -10.78
C ILE A 154 1.12 -8.35 -11.73
N SER A 155 1.37 -8.19 -13.03
CA SER A 155 0.37 -8.39 -14.08
C SER A 155 0.54 -9.77 -14.72
N SER A 156 -0.50 -10.62 -14.67
CA SER A 156 -0.49 -11.97 -15.28
C SER A 156 -0.42 -11.98 -16.81
N LYS A 157 -0.69 -10.86 -17.47
CA LYS A 157 -0.66 -10.77 -18.93
C LYS A 157 0.73 -10.54 -19.54
N SER A 158 1.76 -10.39 -18.70
CA SER A 158 3.13 -10.23 -19.16
C SER A 158 3.86 -11.57 -19.04
N ALA A 159 4.60 -11.97 -20.07
CA ALA A 159 5.45 -13.17 -20.04
C ALA A 159 6.51 -13.11 -18.91
N THR A 160 6.81 -11.90 -18.43
CA THR A 160 7.62 -11.62 -17.26
C THR A 160 6.77 -11.03 -16.13
N SER A 161 7.02 -11.43 -14.88
CA SER A 161 6.32 -10.98 -13.67
C SER A 161 6.57 -9.49 -13.37
N LYS A 162 6.10 -8.58 -14.23
CA LYS A 162 6.41 -7.15 -14.14
C LYS A 162 5.68 -6.48 -12.97
N PRO A 163 6.37 -5.62 -12.19
CA PRO A 163 5.76 -4.78 -11.17
C PRO A 163 4.54 -4.02 -11.71
N SER A 164 3.45 -4.02 -10.96
CA SER A 164 2.20 -3.37 -11.34
C SER A 164 1.70 -2.40 -10.27
N HIS A 165 1.05 -1.33 -10.71
CA HIS A 165 0.37 -0.36 -9.87
C HIS A 165 -1.12 -0.70 -9.81
N PRO A 166 -1.87 -0.41 -8.72
CA PRO A 166 -3.30 -0.68 -8.64
C PRO A 166 -4.12 -0.09 -9.79
N LEU A 167 -3.68 1.04 -10.35
CA LEU A 167 -4.31 1.69 -11.52
C LEU A 167 -4.06 0.97 -12.85
N ASN A 168 -3.18 -0.02 -12.95
CA ASN A 168 -2.94 -0.75 -14.19
C ASN A 168 -4.19 -1.57 -14.57
N VAL A 169 -4.73 -1.34 -15.77
CA VAL A 169 -5.96 -1.98 -16.28
C VAL A 169 -5.94 -3.50 -16.21
N ASN A 170 -4.75 -4.11 -16.27
CA ASN A 170 -4.57 -5.56 -16.22
C ASN A 170 -4.71 -6.14 -14.80
N VAL A 171 -4.65 -5.31 -13.74
CA VAL A 171 -4.74 -5.76 -12.34
C VAL A 171 -5.90 -5.12 -11.57
N ARG A 172 -6.65 -4.17 -12.15
CA ARG A 172 -7.80 -3.53 -11.44
C ARG A 172 -8.88 -4.53 -11.02
N LYS A 173 -9.03 -5.61 -11.79
CA LYS A 173 -10.09 -6.60 -11.57
C LYS A 173 -9.77 -7.57 -10.44
N GLU A 174 -8.51 -7.99 -10.38
CA GLU A 174 -7.99 -9.01 -9.47
C GLU A 174 -6.48 -8.80 -9.32
N TRP A 175 -5.97 -8.92 -8.10
CA TRP A 175 -4.55 -8.81 -7.80
C TRP A 175 -3.87 -10.18 -7.80
N ILE A 176 -2.72 -10.25 -8.47
CA ILE A 176 -1.85 -11.40 -8.45
C ILE A 176 -0.56 -11.00 -7.76
N LEU A 177 -0.20 -11.77 -6.73
CA LEU A 177 0.93 -11.49 -5.86
C LEU A 177 2.10 -12.40 -6.22
N GLY A 178 3.11 -11.81 -6.88
CA GLY A 178 4.35 -12.47 -7.27
C GLY A 178 5.40 -12.49 -6.16
N ASP A 179 6.53 -13.12 -6.45
CA ASP A 179 7.69 -13.11 -5.58
C ASP A 179 8.24 -11.68 -5.40
N ILE A 180 8.68 -11.38 -4.18
CA ILE A 180 9.30 -10.09 -3.88
C ILE A 180 10.67 -9.93 -4.57
N ASP A 181 11.34 -11.02 -4.95
CA ASP A 181 12.62 -10.95 -5.66
C ASP A 181 12.51 -10.19 -7.00
N GLY A 182 11.33 -10.17 -7.62
CA GLY A 182 11.04 -9.35 -8.80
C GLY A 182 11.19 -7.84 -8.56
N LEU A 183 11.22 -7.38 -7.30
CA LEU A 183 11.54 -5.99 -6.95
C LEU A 183 12.98 -5.62 -7.29
N PHE A 184 13.90 -6.60 -7.31
CA PHE A 184 15.34 -6.37 -7.48
C PHE A 184 15.88 -6.78 -8.85
N GLN A 185 15.04 -7.40 -9.69
CA GLN A 185 15.34 -7.70 -11.08
C GLN A 185 15.15 -6.43 -11.92
N VAL A 186 16.13 -5.53 -11.86
CA VAL A 186 16.23 -4.39 -12.78
C VAL A 186 17.30 -4.78 -13.79
N ASP A 187 16.89 -5.01 -15.03
CA ASP A 187 17.80 -5.22 -16.16
C ASP A 187 18.65 -3.95 -16.43
#